data_AF-A0A0Q4HD52-F1
#
_entry.id   AF-A0A0Q4HD52-F1
#
_cell.length_a   1.000
_cell.length_b   1.000
_cell.length_c   1.000
_cell.angle_alpha   90.00
_cell.angle_beta   90.00
_cell.angle_gamma   90.00
#
_symmetry.space_group_name_H-M   'P 1'
#
loop_
_entity.id
_entity.type
_entity.pdbx_description
1 polymer ?
#
loop_
_entity_poly.entity_id
_entity_poly.type
_entity_poly.pdbx_seq_one_letter_code
_entity_poly.pdbx_strand_id
1 'polypeptide(L)'
;MAKLSSVLGTDDFSIAELCAARIDGDLVAIAGAWAPIDEPDVPAFRALVVAHSAPRALVIERMSAAWVHGARVAPPRTAQFCVPIDARISMIADPALTVREVRIDDSEVVSFDGVRCTSLVRTSFDLLRDTSVTDDETVEVVASLLDEHHALERAVRLKLEATSRLPHKARASARLDRAAVVCGRRPASRASRDGQHGPA
;
A
#
# COMPACT_ATOMS: atom_id res chain seq x y z
N MET A 1 -22.78 22.10 -2.00
CA MET A 1 -21.93 21.76 -3.16
C MET A 1 -21.70 20.27 -3.13
N ALA A 2 -21.81 19.57 -4.27
CA ALA A 2 -21.49 18.16 -4.34
C ALA A 2 -19.97 17.99 -4.15
N LYS A 3 -19.55 17.07 -3.26
CA LYS A 3 -18.14 16.73 -3.11
C LYS A 3 -17.70 15.99 -4.38
N LEU A 4 -16.60 16.41 -4.99
CA LEU A 4 -15.98 15.66 -6.09
C LEU A 4 -15.51 14.29 -5.59
N SER A 5 -15.42 13.31 -6.48
CA SER A 5 -14.77 12.04 -6.19
C SER A 5 -13.34 12.28 -5.72
N SER A 6 -12.89 11.50 -4.72
CA SER A 6 -11.53 11.61 -4.16
C SER A 6 -10.44 11.32 -5.18
N VAL A 7 -10.75 10.53 -6.22
CA VAL A 7 -9.84 10.18 -7.31
C VAL A 7 -10.57 10.38 -8.62
N LEU A 8 -9.93 11.09 -9.53
CA LEU A 8 -10.46 11.51 -10.83
C LEU A 8 -9.60 10.95 -11.95
N GLY A 9 -10.23 10.71 -13.10
CA GLY A 9 -9.59 10.29 -14.34
C GLY A 9 -10.26 10.90 -15.57
N THR A 10 -9.87 10.40 -16.75
CA THR A 10 -10.42 10.85 -18.03
C THR A 10 -11.90 10.47 -18.24
N ASP A 11 -12.45 9.63 -17.36
CA ASP A 11 -13.87 9.31 -17.33
C ASP A 11 -14.70 10.39 -16.61
N ASP A 12 -14.06 11.23 -15.78
CA ASP A 12 -14.71 12.32 -15.04
C ASP A 12 -14.59 13.66 -15.79
N PHE A 13 -13.41 13.96 -16.33
CA PHE A 13 -13.10 15.19 -17.05
C PHE A 13 -12.18 14.92 -18.24
N SER A 14 -12.22 15.77 -19.26
CA SER A 14 -11.26 15.68 -20.36
C SER A 14 -9.82 15.95 -19.87
N ILE A 15 -8.82 15.45 -20.61
CA ILE A 15 -7.42 15.69 -20.27
C ILE A 15 -7.08 17.19 -20.21
N ALA A 16 -7.73 18.01 -21.04
CA ALA A 16 -7.55 19.46 -21.04
C ALA A 16 -8.07 20.10 -19.75
N GLU A 17 -9.24 19.68 -19.28
CA GLU A 17 -9.84 20.13 -18.02
C GLU A 17 -9.01 19.67 -16.81
N LEU A 18 -8.55 18.41 -16.78
CA LEU A 18 -7.67 17.90 -15.73
C LEU A 18 -6.33 18.65 -15.67
N CYS A 19 -5.76 18.98 -16.84
CA CYS A 19 -4.55 19.79 -16.93
C CYS A 19 -4.79 21.22 -16.46
N ALA A 20 -5.89 21.85 -16.87
CA ALA A 20 -6.24 23.21 -16.45
C ALA A 20 -6.44 23.28 -14.93
N ALA A 21 -7.26 22.40 -14.35
CA ALA A 21 -7.50 22.33 -12.91
C ALA A 21 -6.22 22.07 -12.11
N ARG A 22 -5.27 21.28 -12.64
CA ARG A 22 -3.95 21.11 -12.03
C ARG A 22 -3.10 22.38 -12.07
N ILE A 23 -3.14 23.12 -13.17
CA ILE A 23 -2.40 24.39 -13.32
C ILE A 23 -2.98 25.46 -12.39
N ASP A 24 -4.31 25.48 -12.25
CA ASP A 24 -5.03 26.39 -11.36
C ASP A 24 -4.83 26.05 -9.87
N GLY A 25 -4.31 24.85 -9.57
CA GLY A 25 -3.97 24.40 -8.23
C GLY A 25 -5.07 23.65 -7.50
N ASP A 26 -6.16 23.32 -8.20
CA ASP A 26 -7.30 22.57 -7.64
C ASP A 26 -7.00 21.08 -7.53
N LEU A 27 -6.21 20.54 -8.47
CA LEU A 27 -5.85 19.12 -8.54
C LEU A 27 -4.35 18.86 -8.45
N VAL A 28 -3.99 17.70 -7.90
CA VAL A 28 -2.66 17.12 -7.98
C VAL A 28 -2.70 15.82 -8.78
N ALA A 29 -1.63 15.52 -9.53
CA ALA A 29 -1.49 14.24 -10.22
C ALA A 29 -0.76 13.23 -9.33
N ILE A 30 -1.31 12.02 -9.22
CA ILE A 30 -0.80 10.97 -8.34
C ILE A 30 -1.03 9.58 -8.97
N ALA A 31 0.05 8.81 -9.16
CA ALA A 31 0.01 7.44 -9.70
C ALA A 31 -0.80 7.24 -11.00
N GLY A 32 -0.85 8.23 -11.89
CA GLY A 32 -1.65 8.15 -13.13
C GLY A 32 -3.12 8.57 -12.97
N ALA A 33 -3.52 9.00 -11.77
CA ALA A 33 -4.80 9.61 -11.47
C ALA A 33 -4.64 11.08 -11.03
N TRP A 34 -5.76 11.75 -10.76
CA TRP A 34 -5.82 13.09 -10.21
C TRP A 34 -6.62 13.11 -8.90
N ALA A 35 -6.26 13.99 -7.98
CA ALA A 35 -6.96 14.15 -6.71
C ALA A 35 -7.12 15.63 -6.35
N PRO A 36 -8.23 16.04 -5.72
CA PRO A 36 -8.35 17.35 -5.10
C PRO A 36 -7.22 17.63 -4.11
N ILE A 37 -6.72 18.86 -4.08
CA ILE A 37 -5.60 19.25 -3.19
C ILE A 37 -5.95 19.14 -1.70
N ASP A 38 -7.24 19.22 -1.35
CA ASP A 38 -7.76 19.12 0.01
C ASP A 38 -8.15 17.69 0.41
N GLU A 39 -7.91 16.70 -0.46
CA GLU A 39 -8.25 15.32 -0.16
C GLU A 39 -7.35 14.76 0.96
N PRO A 40 -7.93 14.19 2.05
CA PRO A 40 -7.15 13.66 3.16
C PRO A 40 -6.24 12.50 2.75
N ASP A 41 -4.99 12.55 3.19
CA ASP A 41 -4.02 11.49 2.97
C ASP A 41 -4.24 10.31 3.95
N VAL A 42 -5.23 9.47 3.63
CA VAL A 42 -5.63 8.30 4.41
C VAL A 42 -5.51 7.01 3.59
N PRO A 43 -5.44 5.82 4.22
CA PRO A 43 -5.31 4.56 3.50
C PRO A 43 -6.40 4.32 2.44
N ALA A 44 -7.64 4.73 2.71
CA ALA A 44 -8.73 4.60 1.74
C ALA A 44 -8.49 5.43 0.46
N PHE A 45 -8.06 6.68 0.60
CA PHE A 45 -7.68 7.52 -0.53
C PHE A 45 -6.53 6.88 -1.34
N ARG A 46 -5.46 6.45 -0.67
CA ARG A 46 -4.33 5.80 -1.35
C ARG A 46 -4.75 4.51 -2.07
N ALA A 47 -5.64 3.72 -1.48
CA ALA A 47 -6.16 2.51 -2.10
C ALA A 47 -6.96 2.83 -3.37
N LEU A 48 -7.81 3.86 -3.34
CA LEU A 48 -8.54 4.34 -4.52
C LEU A 48 -7.58 4.81 -5.62
N VAL A 49 -6.51 5.53 -5.26
CA VAL A 49 -5.49 5.99 -6.21
C VAL A 49 -4.82 4.81 -6.91
N VAL A 50 -4.36 3.80 -6.16
CA VAL A 50 -3.74 2.61 -6.76
C VAL A 50 -4.72 1.84 -7.64
N ALA A 51 -5.99 1.73 -7.21
CA ALA A 51 -7.00 0.94 -7.89
C ALA A 51 -7.68 1.66 -9.08
N HIS A 52 -7.39 2.94 -9.31
CA HIS A 52 -8.12 3.78 -10.27
C HIS A 52 -8.24 3.15 -11.66
N SER A 53 -7.14 2.63 -12.19
CA SER A 53 -7.10 1.97 -13.51
C SER A 53 -7.12 0.44 -13.45
N ALA A 54 -7.33 -0.14 -12.27
CA ALA A 54 -7.20 -1.58 -12.05
C ALA A 54 -8.56 -2.30 -11.97
N PRO A 55 -8.69 -3.52 -12.51
CA PRO A 55 -9.90 -4.32 -12.32
C PRO A 55 -10.20 -4.57 -10.83
N ARG A 56 -11.46 -4.41 -10.44
CA ARG A 56 -11.93 -4.55 -9.03
C ARG A 56 -11.64 -5.91 -8.38
N ALA A 57 -11.40 -6.95 -9.19
CA ALA A 57 -11.08 -8.28 -8.69
C ALA A 57 -9.65 -8.39 -8.12
N LEU A 58 -8.78 -7.43 -8.43
CA LEU A 58 -7.38 -7.44 -7.99
C LEU A 58 -7.24 -7.02 -6.53
N VAL A 59 -6.22 -7.58 -5.86
CA VAL A 59 -5.82 -7.21 -4.50
C VAL A 59 -4.52 -6.43 -4.55
N ILE A 60 -4.49 -5.21 -4.01
CA ILE A 60 -3.27 -4.40 -3.90
C ILE A 60 -2.27 -5.11 -2.99
N GLU A 61 -1.00 -5.22 -3.42
CA GLU A 61 0.03 -5.92 -2.66
C GLU A 61 1.39 -5.20 -2.63
N ARG A 62 2.32 -5.78 -1.86
CA ARG A 62 3.74 -5.41 -1.82
C ARG A 62 3.95 -3.90 -1.65
N MET A 63 4.77 -3.25 -2.49
CA MET A 63 5.11 -1.84 -2.34
C MET A 63 3.92 -0.90 -2.56
N SER A 64 2.91 -1.35 -3.31
CA SER A 64 1.67 -0.59 -3.45
C SER A 64 0.84 -0.67 -2.17
N ALA A 65 0.70 -1.86 -1.58
CA ALA A 65 0.02 -2.02 -0.30
C ALA A 65 0.77 -1.31 0.83
N ALA A 66 2.10 -1.35 0.83
CA ALA A 66 2.91 -0.63 1.81
C ALA A 66 2.69 0.89 1.74
N TRP A 67 2.54 1.44 0.52
CA TRP A 67 2.17 2.84 0.35
C TRP A 67 0.76 3.12 0.89
N VAL A 68 -0.21 2.27 0.55
CA VAL A 68 -1.59 2.36 1.09
C VAL A 68 -1.58 2.36 2.63
N HIS A 69 -0.74 1.55 3.25
CA HIS A 69 -0.64 1.41 4.71
C HIS A 69 0.20 2.48 5.41
N GLY A 70 0.72 3.50 4.74
CA GLY A 70 1.50 4.56 5.42
C GLY A 70 3.01 4.52 5.18
N ALA A 71 3.58 3.35 4.88
CA ALA A 71 5.01 3.11 4.99
C ALA A 71 5.90 3.68 3.88
N ARG A 72 5.31 4.32 2.86
CA ARG A 72 6.05 4.99 1.79
C ARG A 72 5.49 6.39 1.60
N VAL A 73 6.36 7.32 1.20
CA VAL A 73 5.95 8.70 0.90
C VAL A 73 5.25 8.80 -0.46
N ALA A 74 5.64 7.95 -1.41
CA ALA A 74 5.10 7.94 -2.77
C ALA A 74 4.70 6.52 -3.22
N PRO A 75 3.71 6.40 -4.11
CA PRO A 75 3.36 5.13 -4.73
C PRO A 75 4.52 4.58 -5.58
N PRO A 76 4.64 3.26 -5.75
CA PRO A 76 5.59 2.71 -6.72
C PRO A 76 5.20 3.13 -8.15
N ARG A 77 6.19 3.19 -9.05
CA ARG A 77 5.95 3.56 -10.46
C ARG A 77 4.99 2.61 -11.18
N THR A 78 5.09 1.32 -10.86
CA THR A 78 4.23 0.26 -11.38
C THR A 78 3.38 -0.22 -10.22
N ALA A 79 2.06 -0.17 -10.37
CA ALA A 79 1.15 -0.63 -9.35
C ALA A 79 1.20 -2.16 -9.26
N GLN A 80 1.23 -2.68 -8.03
CA GLN A 80 1.47 -4.09 -7.74
C GLN A 80 0.20 -4.71 -7.17
N PHE A 81 -0.24 -5.77 -7.84
CA PHE A 81 -1.45 -6.49 -7.53
C PHE A 81 -1.20 -7.99 -7.48
N CYS A 82 -2.07 -8.68 -6.76
CA CYS A 82 -2.16 -10.13 -6.83
C CYS A 82 -3.59 -10.60 -7.03
N VAL A 83 -3.67 -11.85 -7.45
CA VAL A 83 -4.90 -12.61 -7.54
C VAL A 83 -4.73 -13.92 -6.77
N PRO A 84 -5.78 -14.40 -6.07
CA PRO A 84 -5.77 -15.75 -5.53
C PRO A 84 -5.54 -16.76 -6.66
N ILE A 85 -4.72 -17.77 -6.42
CA ILE A 85 -4.40 -18.81 -7.42
C ILE A 85 -5.65 -19.58 -7.91
N ASP A 86 -6.72 -19.56 -7.11
CA ASP A 86 -7.99 -20.24 -7.42
C ASP A 86 -8.96 -19.34 -8.22
N ALA A 87 -8.61 -18.06 -8.40
CA ALA A 87 -9.46 -17.08 -9.07
C ALA A 87 -9.35 -17.21 -10.60
N ARG A 88 -10.49 -17.31 -11.27
CA ARG A 88 -10.56 -17.30 -12.75
C ARG A 88 -10.64 -15.86 -13.25
N ILE A 89 -9.49 -15.21 -13.39
CA ILE A 89 -9.38 -13.85 -13.91
C ILE A 89 -8.71 -13.90 -15.28
N SER A 90 -9.27 -13.16 -16.25
CA SER A 90 -8.68 -13.00 -17.59
C SER A 90 -7.30 -12.34 -17.50
N MET A 91 -6.39 -12.70 -18.40
CA MET A 91 -5.06 -12.08 -18.46
C MET A 91 -5.18 -10.56 -18.56
N ILE A 92 -4.52 -9.85 -17.64
CA ILE A 92 -4.48 -8.39 -17.61
C ILE A 92 -3.14 -7.97 -18.22
N ALA A 93 -3.21 -7.31 -19.37
CA ALA A 93 -2.05 -6.79 -20.08
C ALA A 93 -2.06 -5.26 -20.01
N ASP A 94 -1.69 -4.72 -18.85
CA ASP A 94 -1.46 -3.29 -18.65
C ASP A 94 -0.01 -3.07 -18.19
N PRO A 95 0.84 -2.36 -18.96
CA PRO A 95 2.22 -2.08 -18.58
C PRO A 95 2.38 -1.29 -17.28
N ALA A 96 1.35 -0.54 -16.85
CA ALA A 96 1.36 0.19 -15.59
C ALA A 96 1.12 -0.72 -14.38
N LEU A 97 0.72 -1.98 -14.62
CA LEU A 97 0.34 -2.95 -13.60
C LEU A 97 1.28 -4.16 -13.59
N THR A 98 1.59 -4.66 -12.41
CA THR A 98 2.19 -6.00 -12.24
C THR A 98 1.22 -6.85 -11.44
N VAL A 99 0.77 -7.94 -12.05
CA VAL A 99 -0.12 -8.91 -11.42
C VAL A 99 0.60 -10.24 -11.24
N ARG A 100 0.52 -10.84 -10.06
CA ARG A 100 0.98 -12.21 -9.82
C ARG A 100 -0.09 -13.07 -9.15
N GLU A 101 -0.03 -14.37 -9.40
CA GLU A 101 -0.84 -15.34 -8.67
C GLU A 101 -0.20 -15.66 -7.32
N VAL A 102 -1.03 -15.69 -6.27
CA VAL A 102 -0.58 -16.01 -4.92
C VAL A 102 -1.56 -16.92 -4.21
N ARG A 103 -1.07 -17.71 -3.26
CA ARG A 103 -1.92 -18.27 -2.21
C ARG A 103 -2.16 -17.18 -1.17
N ILE A 104 -3.43 -16.80 -1.02
CA ILE A 104 -3.87 -15.79 -0.06
C ILE A 104 -5.24 -16.19 0.49
N ASP A 105 -5.38 -16.08 1.80
CA ASP A 105 -6.65 -16.29 2.51
C ASP A 105 -7.43 -14.98 2.63
N ASP A 106 -8.76 -15.05 2.75
CA ASP A 106 -9.59 -13.84 2.92
C ASP A 106 -9.23 -13.05 4.19
N SER A 107 -8.76 -13.71 5.26
CA SER A 107 -8.26 -13.04 6.48
C SER A 107 -6.97 -12.25 6.24
N GLU A 108 -6.26 -12.51 5.15
CA GLU A 108 -5.07 -11.77 4.75
C GLU A 108 -5.38 -10.55 3.90
N VAL A 109 -6.66 -10.30 3.58
CA VAL A 109 -7.14 -9.19 2.76
C VAL A 109 -7.99 -8.25 3.61
N VAL A 110 -7.70 -6.96 3.52
CA VAL A 110 -8.52 -5.87 4.09
C VAL A 110 -9.18 -5.09 2.97
N SER A 111 -10.29 -4.42 3.27
CA SER A 111 -10.97 -3.54 2.32
C SER A 111 -10.91 -2.09 2.77
N PHE A 112 -10.63 -1.20 1.83
CA PHE A 112 -10.72 0.24 2.00
C PHE A 112 -11.68 0.78 0.94
N ASP A 113 -12.87 1.24 1.34
CA ASP A 113 -13.92 1.72 0.42
C ASP A 113 -14.18 0.78 -0.77
N GLY A 114 -14.24 -0.53 -0.50
CA GLY A 114 -14.48 -1.56 -1.52
C GLY A 114 -13.25 -1.97 -2.33
N VAL A 115 -12.11 -1.28 -2.16
CA VAL A 115 -10.82 -1.68 -2.75
C VAL A 115 -10.18 -2.75 -1.88
N ARG A 116 -9.72 -3.86 -2.49
CA ARG A 116 -9.06 -4.96 -1.77
C ARG A 116 -7.55 -4.69 -1.67
N CYS A 117 -6.98 -4.85 -0.49
CA CYS A 117 -5.56 -4.68 -0.22
C CYS A 117 -5.07 -5.78 0.73
N THR A 118 -3.83 -6.24 0.57
CA THR A 118 -3.22 -7.15 1.55
C THR A 118 -3.17 -6.51 2.94
N SER A 119 -3.49 -7.27 3.98
CA SER A 119 -3.34 -6.84 5.38
C SER A 119 -1.88 -6.50 5.71
N LEU A 120 -1.64 -5.69 6.74
CA LEU A 120 -0.28 -5.33 7.20
C LEU A 120 0.64 -6.55 7.37
N VAL A 121 0.14 -7.61 8.02
CA VAL A 121 0.91 -8.85 8.24
C VAL A 121 1.27 -9.49 6.92
N ARG A 122 0.32 -9.55 5.97
CA ARG A 122 0.56 -10.11 4.64
C ARG A 122 1.49 -9.25 3.81
N THR A 123 1.30 -7.94 3.80
CA THR A 123 2.18 -6.98 3.10
C THR A 123 3.62 -7.12 3.58
N SER A 124 3.87 -7.07 4.89
CA SER A 124 5.21 -7.24 5.46
C SER A 124 5.80 -8.60 5.12
N PHE A 125 5.01 -9.68 5.23
CA PHE A 125 5.46 -11.03 4.88
C PHE A 125 5.86 -11.15 3.40
N ASP A 126 5.08 -10.57 2.49
CA ASP A 126 5.39 -10.59 1.06
C ASP A 126 6.63 -9.74 0.74
N LEU A 127 6.77 -8.55 1.34
CA LEU A 127 7.94 -7.68 1.16
C LEU A 127 9.23 -8.35 1.64
N LEU A 128 9.23 -8.96 2.83
CA LEU A 128 10.40 -9.66 3.38
C LEU A 128 10.90 -10.78 2.48
N ARG A 129 10.02 -11.32 1.62
CA ARG A 129 10.31 -12.38 0.65
C ARG A 129 10.60 -11.86 -0.75
N ASP A 130 10.34 -10.58 -1.01
CA ASP A 130 10.49 -10.01 -2.35
C ASP A 130 11.98 -9.95 -2.72
N THR A 131 12.32 -10.58 -3.84
CA THR A 131 13.68 -10.59 -4.38
C THR A 131 13.89 -9.55 -5.48
N SER A 132 12.83 -8.88 -5.94
CA SER A 132 12.88 -7.83 -6.97
C SER A 132 13.36 -6.48 -6.45
N VAL A 133 13.41 -6.32 -5.12
CA VAL A 133 13.81 -5.09 -4.44
C VAL A 133 15.04 -5.34 -3.57
N THR A 134 15.84 -4.29 -3.34
CA THR A 134 17.02 -4.37 -2.47
C THR A 134 16.64 -4.70 -1.04
N ASP A 135 17.59 -5.29 -0.30
CA ASP A 135 17.39 -5.59 1.12
C ASP A 135 17.15 -4.31 1.93
N ASP A 136 17.86 -3.23 1.62
CA ASP A 136 17.78 -1.97 2.36
C ASP A 136 16.41 -1.30 2.17
N GLU A 137 15.91 -1.22 0.93
CA GLU A 137 14.57 -0.67 0.67
C GLU A 137 13.49 -1.52 1.36
N THR A 138 13.62 -2.85 1.31
CA THR A 138 12.69 -3.76 2.02
C THR A 138 12.72 -3.50 3.53
N VAL A 139 13.92 -3.41 4.12
CA VAL A 139 14.11 -3.18 5.56
C VAL A 139 13.54 -1.83 5.97
N GLU A 140 13.76 -0.77 5.20
CA GLU A 140 13.24 0.57 5.50
C GLU A 140 11.72 0.63 5.48
N VAL A 141 11.09 0.07 4.45
CA VAL A 141 9.62 0.05 4.33
C VAL A 141 8.99 -0.78 5.44
N VAL A 142 9.53 -1.98 5.71
CA VAL A 142 9.03 -2.82 6.81
C VAL A 142 9.27 -2.13 8.15
N ALA A 143 10.41 -1.48 8.38
CA ALA A 143 10.66 -0.75 9.61
C ALA A 143 9.63 0.38 9.83
N SER A 144 9.20 1.07 8.77
CA SER A 144 8.14 2.07 8.86
C SER A 144 6.78 1.46 9.26
N LEU A 145 6.43 0.30 8.70
CA LEU A 145 5.22 -0.43 9.11
C LEU A 145 5.29 -0.87 10.58
N LEU A 146 6.46 -1.32 11.05
CA LEU A 146 6.65 -1.72 12.45
C LEU A 146 6.53 -0.53 13.42
N ASP A 147 7.05 0.63 13.03
CA ASP A 147 7.02 1.88 13.80
C ASP A 147 5.58 2.35 14.05
N GLU A 148 4.71 2.24 13.03
CA GLU A 148 3.30 2.61 13.13
C GLU A 148 2.44 1.51 13.81
N HIS A 149 2.89 0.25 13.80
CA HIS A 149 2.12 -0.90 14.27
C HIS A 149 2.92 -1.83 15.20
N HIS A 150 2.94 -1.51 16.49
CA HIS A 150 3.71 -2.22 17.52
C HIS A 150 3.48 -3.74 17.61
N ALA A 151 2.28 -4.25 17.28
CA ALA A 151 1.97 -5.69 17.31
C ALA A 151 2.44 -6.43 16.03
N LEU A 152 2.83 -5.71 14.99
CA LEU A 152 3.08 -6.26 13.66
C LEU A 152 4.31 -7.18 13.63
N GLU A 153 5.40 -6.83 14.32
CA GLU A 153 6.63 -7.63 14.31
C GLU A 153 6.33 -9.07 14.76
N ARG A 154 5.65 -9.20 15.90
CA ARG A 154 5.29 -10.50 16.48
C ARG A 154 4.39 -11.29 15.52
N ALA A 155 3.38 -10.66 14.95
CA ALA A 155 2.47 -11.31 14.02
C ALA A 155 3.18 -11.82 12.76
N VAL A 156 4.09 -11.02 12.19
CA VAL A 156 4.87 -11.40 11.01
C VAL A 156 5.86 -12.52 11.35
N ARG A 157 6.50 -12.47 12.52
CA ARG A 157 7.40 -13.52 13.00
C ARG A 157 6.69 -14.87 13.14
N LEU A 158 5.52 -14.89 13.79
CA LEU A 158 4.68 -16.08 13.90
C LEU A 158 4.29 -16.64 12.53
N LYS A 159 3.93 -15.76 11.58
CA LYS A 159 3.60 -16.18 10.20
C LYS A 159 4.78 -16.80 9.47
N LEU A 160 5.98 -16.21 9.58
CA LEU A 160 7.20 -16.77 9.01
C LEU A 160 7.52 -18.15 9.61
N GLU A 161 7.40 -18.29 10.93
CA GLU A 161 7.65 -19.54 11.67
C GLU A 161 6.69 -20.64 11.25
N ALA A 162 5.38 -20.37 11.23
CA ALA A 162 4.33 -21.31 10.84
C ALA A 162 4.45 -21.80 9.38
N THR A 163 5.15 -21.06 8.52
CA THR A 163 5.36 -21.46 7.13
C THR A 163 6.53 -22.44 7.02
N SER A 164 6.22 -23.73 6.84
CA SER A 164 7.17 -24.85 6.89
C SER A 164 8.15 -24.93 5.71
N ARG A 165 7.72 -24.53 4.50
CA ARG A 165 8.52 -24.59 3.25
C ARG A 165 8.53 -23.26 2.53
N LEU A 166 9.34 -22.34 3.05
CA LEU A 166 9.47 -21.00 2.50
C LEU A 166 10.87 -20.80 1.90
N PRO A 167 11.00 -20.69 0.56
CA PRO A 167 12.26 -20.30 -0.06
C PRO A 167 12.80 -19.01 0.57
N HIS A 168 14.11 -18.96 0.81
CA HIS A 168 14.78 -17.81 1.40
C HIS A 168 14.25 -17.37 2.80
N LYS A 169 13.68 -18.29 3.59
CA LYS A 169 13.19 -18.01 4.95
C LYS A 169 14.23 -17.32 5.83
N ALA A 170 15.48 -17.80 5.80
CA ALA A 170 16.56 -17.18 6.57
C ALA A 170 16.79 -15.71 6.18
N ARG A 171 16.72 -15.37 4.89
CA ARG A 171 16.83 -13.98 4.40
C ARG A 171 15.65 -13.15 4.87
N ALA A 172 14.42 -13.68 4.80
CA ALA A 172 13.22 -12.99 5.27
C ALA A 172 13.28 -12.70 6.78
N SER A 173 13.70 -13.68 7.59
CA SER A 173 13.93 -13.50 9.03
C SER A 173 15.01 -12.46 9.32
N ALA A 174 16.16 -12.53 8.63
CA ALA A 174 17.24 -11.57 8.82
C ALA A 174 16.82 -10.14 8.44
N ARG A 175 16.02 -9.96 7.37
CA ARG A 175 15.43 -8.68 7.01
C ARG A 175 14.47 -8.16 8.09
N LEU A 176 13.64 -9.01 8.68
CA LEU A 176 12.75 -8.63 9.78
C LEU A 176 13.53 -8.17 11.01
N ASP A 177 14.57 -8.91 11.39
CA ASP A 177 15.42 -8.55 12.54
C ASP A 177 16.13 -7.20 12.30
N ARG A 178 16.62 -6.96 11.08
CA ARG A 178 17.18 -5.65 10.69
C ARG A 178 16.12 -4.53 10.75
N ALA A 179 14.91 -4.77 10.28
CA ALA A 179 13.83 -3.79 10.32
C ALA A 179 13.42 -3.41 11.75
N ALA A 180 13.36 -4.39 12.66
CA ALA A 180 13.10 -4.15 14.08
C ALA A 180 14.19 -3.27 14.72
N VAL A 181 15.47 -3.51 14.38
CA VAL A 181 16.58 -2.65 14.83
C VAL A 181 16.46 -1.22 14.29
N VAL A 182 16.09 -1.05 13.02
CA VAL A 182 15.90 0.28 12.40
C VAL A 182 14.74 1.02 13.06
N CYS A 183 13.61 0.35 13.29
CA CYS A 183 12.45 0.91 14.00
C CYS A 183 12.84 1.36 15.42
N GLY A 184 13.52 0.51 16.19
CA GLY A 184 13.98 0.87 17.55
C GLY A 184 15.00 2.01 17.61
N ARG A 185 15.66 2.35 16.48
CA ARG A 185 16.58 3.49 16.36
C ARG A 185 15.88 4.79 15.94
N ARG A 186 14.68 4.72 15.37
CA ARG A 186 13.95 5.94 15.00
C ARG A 186 13.56 6.65 16.30
N PRO A 187 13.92 7.94 16.47
CA PRO A 187 13.38 8.70 17.59
C PRO A 187 11.86 8.66 17.49
N ALA A 188 11.15 8.40 18.60
CA ALA A 188 9.69 8.34 18.63
C ALA A 188 9.09 9.60 18.00
N SER A 189 8.75 9.51 16.71
CA SER A 189 8.40 10.65 15.88
C SER A 189 6.89 10.67 15.73
N ARG A 190 6.27 11.56 16.53
CA ARG A 190 4.87 12.04 16.46
C ARG A 190 3.75 11.09 16.89
N ALA A 191 3.81 10.64 18.14
CA ALA A 191 2.60 10.56 18.96
C ALA A 191 2.16 11.98 19.37
N SER A 192 1.58 12.78 18.46
CA SER A 192 0.87 14.05 18.77
C SER A 192 0.30 14.69 17.49
N ARG A 193 -0.80 14.16 16.95
CA ARG A 193 -1.84 14.92 16.25
C ARG A 193 -3.15 14.14 16.36
N ASP A 194 -3.70 14.09 17.56
CA ASP A 194 -5.13 14.16 17.82
C ASP A 194 -5.38 14.10 19.32
N GLY A 195 -6.00 15.15 19.85
CA GLY A 195 -6.37 15.19 21.26
C GLY A 195 -6.44 16.57 21.90
N GLN A 196 -6.78 17.65 21.18
CA GLN A 196 -7.40 18.82 21.83
C GLN A 196 -8.54 19.36 20.95
N HIS A 197 -9.68 18.66 21.05
CA HIS A 197 -10.98 19.31 21.01
C HIS A 197 -11.23 19.85 22.43
N GLY A 198 -11.13 21.16 22.61
CA GLY A 198 -11.51 21.86 23.84
C GLY A 198 -12.58 22.88 23.50
N PRO A 199 -13.76 22.84 24.16
CA PRO A 199 -14.82 23.80 23.89
C PRO A 199 -14.53 25.13 24.59
N ALA A 200 -14.79 26.24 23.89
CA ALA A 200 -15.16 27.52 24.46
C ALA A 200 -16.03 28.26 23.45
#